data_AF-A0A6F9ZZU7-F1
#
_entry.id   AF-A0A6F9ZZU7-F1
#
_cell.length_a   1.000
_cell.length_b   1.000
_cell.length_c   1.000
_cell.angle_alpha   90.00
_cell.angle_beta   90.00
_cell.angle_gamma   90.00
#
_symmetry.space_group_name_H-M   'P 1'
#
loop_
_entity.id
_entity.type
_entity.pdbx_description
1 polymer ?
#
loop_
_entity_poly.entity_id
_entity_poly.type
_entity_poly.pdbx_seq_one_letter_code
_entity_poly.pdbx_strand_id
1 'polypeptide(L)'
;MRPARLFVATINMNRTLKILVPLLVLSVALPIGGYAYWLVGRPVKAPSQPMNASPQPAPMPEASLPEALPVAATGMQSVFRILSDESSATFTLNEVLRGEPKTVVGVTNNVSGEIALDPTNLEEARIGTIRINARSFRTDSEQRNRAIVRLIFKSEDDANEFIEFTPTKIDGIPSNVAHDVPFVFSIEGDLKISGTTKPATFVGSAMFASDDRLAGAAETVIRYGDWGLSVPDLPFLADVDEEVKLSFEFVAVK
;
A
#
# COMPACT_ATOMS: atom_id res chain seq x y z
N MET A 1 -62.13 -68.00 62.69
CA MET A 1 -61.76 -68.10 61.26
C MET A 1 -60.28 -67.71 61.11
N ARG A 2 -59.51 -68.42 60.27
CA ARG A 2 -58.22 -68.00 59.68
C ARG A 2 -58.52 -67.40 58.28
N PRO A 3 -57.58 -66.81 57.49
CA PRO A 3 -56.12 -66.65 57.66
C PRO A 3 -55.76 -65.22 58.16
N ALA A 4 -54.56 -64.63 58.05
CA ALA A 4 -53.32 -65.00 57.33
C ALA A 4 -52.03 -64.47 58.03
N ARG A 5 -50.90 -64.54 57.31
CA ARG A 5 -49.66 -63.76 57.51
C ARG A 5 -49.28 -63.14 56.15
N LEU A 6 -48.63 -61.98 56.13
CA LEU A 6 -47.52 -61.78 55.19
C LEU A 6 -46.50 -60.76 55.73
N PHE A 7 -45.22 -61.14 55.72
CA PHE A 7 -44.09 -60.22 55.77
C PHE A 7 -44.01 -59.49 54.42
N VAL A 8 -43.66 -58.20 54.42
CA VAL A 8 -43.01 -57.56 53.27
C VAL A 8 -41.73 -56.89 53.78
N ALA A 9 -40.62 -57.15 53.08
CA ALA A 9 -39.30 -56.74 53.49
C ALA A 9 -38.89 -55.39 52.91
N THR A 10 -37.94 -54.75 53.59
CA THR A 10 -37.14 -53.62 53.14
C THR A 10 -36.54 -53.83 51.75
N ILE A 11 -36.58 -52.79 50.90
CA ILE A 11 -35.56 -52.60 49.85
C ILE A 11 -34.92 -51.23 50.05
N ASN A 12 -33.62 -51.26 50.38
CA ASN A 12 -32.79 -50.09 50.58
C ASN A 12 -31.98 -49.86 49.29
N MET A 13 -32.26 -48.80 48.53
CA MET A 13 -31.66 -48.59 47.21
C MET A 13 -30.44 -47.66 47.28
N ASN A 14 -29.26 -48.23 47.48
CA ASN A 14 -28.00 -47.56 47.17
C ASN A 14 -27.84 -47.40 45.65
N ARG A 15 -27.43 -46.23 45.17
CA ARG A 15 -26.32 -46.12 44.20
C ARG A 15 -25.75 -44.71 44.06
N THR A 16 -24.48 -44.60 44.40
CA THR A 16 -23.57 -43.48 44.12
C THR A 16 -23.54 -43.07 42.66
N LEU A 17 -23.58 -41.76 42.39
CA LEU A 17 -23.05 -41.19 41.15
C LEU A 17 -22.33 -39.88 41.45
N LYS A 18 -21.03 -39.98 41.77
CA LYS A 18 -20.11 -38.83 41.71
C LYS A 18 -19.76 -38.61 40.24
N ILE A 19 -20.27 -37.55 39.61
CA ILE A 19 -19.76 -37.07 38.33
C ILE A 19 -19.00 -35.77 38.61
N LEU A 20 -17.71 -35.78 38.29
CA LEU A 20 -16.90 -34.56 38.26
C LEU A 20 -17.46 -33.61 37.20
N VAL A 21 -17.43 -32.31 37.48
CA VAL A 21 -17.58 -31.27 36.47
C VAL A 21 -16.18 -30.78 36.07
N PRO A 22 -15.57 -31.30 35.00
CA PRO A 22 -14.35 -30.72 34.46
C PRO A 22 -14.70 -29.49 33.62
N LEU A 23 -14.33 -28.32 34.17
CA LEU A 23 -13.65 -27.23 33.45
C LEU A 23 -14.07 -26.99 31.97
N LEU A 24 -15.19 -26.30 31.72
CA LEU A 24 -15.48 -25.74 30.40
C LEU A 24 -14.72 -24.42 30.15
N VAL A 25 -13.39 -24.49 30.06
CA VAL A 25 -12.57 -23.41 29.48
C VAL A 25 -12.31 -23.77 28.01
N LEU A 26 -13.35 -23.69 27.19
CA LEU A 26 -13.29 -24.02 25.77
C LEU A 26 -12.71 -22.85 24.96
N SER A 27 -11.39 -22.80 24.92
CA SER A 27 -10.59 -22.33 23.77
C SER A 27 -11.07 -21.06 23.02
N VAL A 28 -10.74 -19.87 23.53
CA VAL A 28 -10.79 -18.60 22.75
C VAL A 28 -9.57 -18.44 21.82
N ALA A 29 -8.79 -19.51 21.61
CA ALA A 29 -7.60 -19.52 20.74
C ALA A 29 -7.90 -19.82 19.25
N LEU A 30 -9.13 -20.22 18.90
CA LEU A 30 -9.52 -20.60 17.53
C LEU A 30 -10.23 -19.55 16.63
N PRO A 31 -10.47 -18.27 17.01
CA PRO A 31 -10.99 -17.30 16.06
C PRO A 31 -9.90 -16.71 15.14
N ILE A 32 -8.64 -16.63 15.58
CA ILE A 32 -7.60 -15.86 14.86
C ILE A 32 -7.23 -16.50 13.51
N GLY A 33 -6.87 -17.79 13.50
CA GLY A 33 -6.50 -18.50 12.27
C GLY A 33 -7.65 -18.60 11.26
N GLY A 34 -8.88 -18.85 11.74
CA GLY A 34 -10.07 -18.88 10.90
C GLY A 34 -10.44 -17.51 10.32
N TYR A 35 -10.30 -16.45 11.11
CA TYR A 35 -10.55 -15.07 10.66
C TYR A 35 -9.51 -14.59 9.65
N ALA A 36 -8.21 -14.87 9.88
CA ALA A 36 -7.15 -14.58 8.92
C ALA A 36 -7.38 -15.33 7.59
N TYR A 37 -7.75 -16.61 7.65
CA TYR A 37 -8.06 -17.41 6.45
C TYR A 37 -9.28 -16.88 5.69
N TRP A 38 -10.34 -16.48 6.41
CA TRP A 38 -11.55 -15.88 5.83
C TRP A 38 -11.29 -14.49 5.21
N LEU A 39 -10.50 -13.64 5.87
CA LEU A 39 -10.05 -12.35 5.33
C LEU A 39 -9.23 -12.56 4.05
N VAL A 40 -8.33 -13.54 4.02
CA VAL A 40 -7.51 -13.85 2.83
C VAL A 40 -8.28 -14.71 1.79
N GLY A 41 -9.56 -15.03 2.02
CA GLY A 41 -10.40 -15.79 1.07
C GLY A 41 -11.19 -14.96 0.06
N ARG A 42 -11.34 -13.64 0.27
CA ARG A 42 -12.26 -12.78 -0.50
C ARG A 42 -11.56 -11.94 -1.57
N PRO A 43 -12.21 -11.51 -2.67
CA PRO A 43 -11.62 -10.53 -3.58
C PRO A 43 -11.36 -9.21 -2.85
N VAL A 44 -10.30 -8.49 -3.23
CA VAL A 44 -9.91 -7.18 -2.67
C VAL A 44 -10.79 -6.06 -3.24
N LYS A 45 -11.12 -5.04 -2.42
CA LYS A 45 -11.78 -3.81 -2.89
C LYS A 45 -10.97 -3.20 -4.04
N ALA A 46 -11.64 -2.83 -5.14
CA ALA A 46 -10.98 -2.19 -6.28
C ALA A 46 -10.42 -0.79 -5.92
N PRO A 47 -9.45 -0.26 -6.68
CA PRO A 47 -9.14 1.16 -6.69
C PRO A 47 -10.42 2.01 -6.81
N SER A 48 -10.60 2.98 -5.91
CA SER A 48 -11.75 3.89 -5.93
C SER A 48 -11.68 4.89 -7.08
N GLN A 49 -10.47 5.15 -7.58
CA GLN A 49 -10.19 6.03 -8.71
C GLN A 49 -9.14 5.38 -9.63
N PRO A 50 -9.37 5.30 -10.94
CA PRO A 50 -8.32 4.93 -11.90
C PRO A 50 -7.37 6.11 -12.09
N MET A 51 -6.08 5.94 -11.78
CA MET A 51 -5.05 6.97 -11.97
C MET A 51 -4.78 7.31 -13.45
N ASN A 52 -5.23 6.47 -14.39
CA ASN A 52 -5.20 6.73 -15.84
C ASN A 52 -6.27 7.72 -16.34
N ALA A 53 -7.15 8.23 -15.47
CA ALA A 53 -8.21 9.13 -15.92
C ALA A 53 -7.66 10.51 -16.31
N SER A 54 -7.51 10.75 -17.62
CA SER A 54 -7.55 12.12 -18.16
C SER A 54 -8.77 12.84 -17.58
N PRO A 55 -8.65 14.12 -17.16
CA PRO A 55 -9.75 14.84 -16.53
C PRO A 55 -10.91 15.01 -17.51
N GLN A 56 -11.91 14.14 -17.39
CA GLN A 56 -13.20 14.32 -18.04
C GLN A 56 -13.79 15.64 -17.52
N PRO A 57 -14.13 16.60 -18.39
CA PRO A 57 -14.75 17.84 -17.95
C PRO A 57 -16.01 17.54 -17.14
N ALA A 58 -16.04 17.98 -15.88
CA ALA A 58 -17.28 17.94 -15.11
C ALA A 58 -18.32 18.78 -15.86
N PRO A 59 -19.59 18.32 -15.97
CA PRO A 59 -20.64 19.14 -16.55
C PRO A 59 -20.84 20.38 -15.67
N MET A 60 -20.33 21.52 -16.12
CA MET A 60 -20.51 22.81 -15.44
C MET A 60 -22.01 23.16 -15.44
N PRO A 61 -22.57 23.61 -14.30
CA PRO A 61 -23.76 24.43 -14.32
C PRO A 61 -23.47 25.70 -15.14
N GLU A 62 -24.38 26.05 -16.05
CA GLU A 62 -24.26 27.25 -16.88
C GLU A 62 -24.46 28.51 -16.01
N ALA A 63 -23.35 29.03 -15.47
CA ALA A 63 -23.31 30.19 -14.60
C ALA A 63 -22.63 31.37 -15.31
N SER A 64 -23.34 32.50 -15.34
CA SER A 64 -22.96 33.74 -16.03
C SER A 64 -21.59 34.28 -15.62
N LEU A 65 -20.78 34.69 -16.60
CA LEU A 65 -19.45 35.27 -16.41
C LEU A 65 -19.48 36.57 -15.57
N PRO A 66 -18.60 36.68 -14.55
CA PRO A 66 -17.96 37.93 -14.18
C PRO A 66 -16.74 38.19 -15.08
N GLU A 67 -16.46 39.45 -15.32
CA GLU A 67 -15.34 39.92 -16.15
C GLU A 67 -13.98 39.55 -15.54
N ALA A 68 -13.14 38.82 -16.30
CA ALA A 68 -11.87 38.31 -15.80
C ALA A 68 -10.79 39.41 -15.81
N LEU A 69 -10.29 39.78 -14.63
CA LEU A 69 -9.06 40.55 -14.50
C LEU A 69 -7.88 39.73 -15.07
N PRO A 70 -6.89 40.37 -15.74
CA PRO A 70 -5.76 39.65 -16.30
C PRO A 70 -4.88 39.08 -15.17
N VAL A 71 -4.95 37.77 -14.97
CA VAL A 71 -3.96 37.05 -14.16
C VAL A 71 -2.64 37.11 -14.90
N ALA A 72 -1.63 37.72 -14.27
CA ALA A 72 -0.28 37.77 -14.83
C ALA A 72 0.26 36.34 -14.97
N ALA A 73 0.68 35.97 -16.19
CA ALA A 73 1.38 34.72 -16.44
C ALA A 73 2.83 34.82 -15.89
N THR A 74 2.99 34.55 -14.60
CA THR A 74 4.31 34.43 -13.96
C THR A 74 4.91 33.05 -14.24
N GLY A 75 5.89 33.02 -15.16
CA GLY A 75 6.70 31.84 -15.47
C GLY A 75 6.09 30.93 -16.53
N MET A 76 6.89 30.51 -17.52
CA MET A 76 6.45 29.60 -18.59
C MET A 76 6.67 28.13 -18.19
N GLN A 77 6.19 27.78 -17.00
CA GLN A 77 6.37 26.44 -16.42
C GLN A 77 5.57 25.40 -17.22
N SER A 78 6.27 24.37 -17.69
CA SER A 78 5.67 23.19 -18.33
C SER A 78 5.35 22.14 -17.27
N VAL A 79 4.11 21.68 -17.22
CA VAL A 79 3.67 20.66 -16.26
C VAL A 79 3.64 19.30 -16.94
N PHE A 80 4.50 18.39 -16.51
CA PHE A 80 4.55 17.01 -16.97
C PHE A 80 3.72 16.14 -16.01
N ARG A 81 2.83 15.30 -16.54
CA ARG A 81 1.97 14.37 -15.81
C ARG A 81 2.50 12.95 -15.94
N ILE A 82 2.60 12.25 -14.81
CA ILE A 82 3.05 10.85 -14.78
C ILE A 82 2.04 9.96 -15.50
N LEU A 83 2.51 9.20 -16.50
CA LEU A 83 1.72 8.23 -17.25
C LEU A 83 1.67 6.91 -16.50
N SER A 84 0.53 6.62 -15.88
CA SER A 84 0.27 5.38 -15.13
C SER A 84 0.50 4.10 -15.94
N ASP A 85 0.29 4.11 -17.26
CA ASP A 85 0.54 2.93 -18.12
C ASP A 85 2.02 2.69 -18.44
N GLU A 86 2.87 3.70 -18.26
CA GLU A 86 4.31 3.65 -18.57
C GLU A 86 5.19 3.87 -17.32
N SER A 87 4.61 3.79 -16.13
CA SER A 87 5.27 4.03 -14.84
C SER A 87 4.96 2.89 -13.87
N SER A 88 5.89 2.57 -12.97
CA SER A 88 5.71 1.52 -11.96
C SER A 88 6.29 1.90 -10.60
N ALA A 89 5.60 1.49 -9.54
CA ALA A 89 6.09 1.49 -8.18
C ALA A 89 6.30 0.04 -7.73
N THR A 90 7.49 -0.24 -7.22
CA THR A 90 7.93 -1.58 -6.82
C THR A 90 8.48 -1.57 -5.41
N PHE A 91 8.14 -2.58 -4.61
CA PHE A 91 8.85 -2.90 -3.38
C PHE A 91 9.54 -4.26 -3.52
N THR A 92 10.74 -4.39 -2.95
CA THR A 92 11.54 -5.61 -2.93
C THR A 92 12.09 -5.86 -1.53
N LEU A 93 11.96 -7.09 -1.05
CA LEU A 93 12.53 -7.57 0.22
C LEU A 93 12.88 -9.06 0.11
N ASN A 94 13.62 -9.63 1.06
CA ASN A 94 13.87 -11.07 1.12
C ASN A 94 13.10 -11.75 2.26
N GLU A 95 12.81 -13.04 2.07
CA GLU A 95 12.19 -13.94 3.04
C GLU A 95 12.91 -15.30 3.01
N VAL A 96 12.87 -16.08 4.11
CA VAL A 96 13.38 -17.47 4.13
C VAL A 96 12.20 -18.44 4.19
N LEU A 97 11.65 -18.77 3.03
CA LEU A 97 10.48 -19.63 2.94
C LEU A 97 10.89 -21.11 3.03
N ARG A 98 10.60 -21.76 4.16
CA ARG A 98 10.89 -23.18 4.44
C ARG A 98 12.39 -23.54 4.38
N GLY A 99 13.25 -22.57 4.71
CA GLY A 99 14.71 -22.73 4.66
C GLY A 99 15.34 -22.40 3.30
N GLU A 100 14.56 -22.03 2.30
CA GLU A 100 15.07 -21.52 1.01
C GLU A 100 14.96 -19.99 0.96
N PRO A 101 16.01 -19.26 0.55
CA PRO A 101 15.95 -17.82 0.40
C PRO A 101 15.07 -17.46 -0.81
N LYS A 102 14.17 -16.49 -0.63
CA LYS A 102 13.29 -15.99 -1.67
C LYS A 102 13.22 -14.47 -1.64
N THR A 103 13.31 -13.84 -2.80
CA THR A 103 13.04 -12.41 -2.95
C THR A 103 11.56 -12.21 -3.28
N VAL A 104 10.88 -11.35 -2.52
CA VAL A 104 9.50 -10.94 -2.78
C VAL A 104 9.54 -9.61 -3.51
N VAL A 105 8.94 -9.57 -4.70
CA VAL A 105 8.75 -8.35 -5.49
C VAL A 105 7.25 -8.08 -5.58
N GLY A 106 6.84 -6.87 -5.18
CA GLY A 106 5.48 -6.38 -5.35
C GLY A 106 5.45 -5.15 -6.23
N VAL A 107 4.70 -5.21 -7.33
CA VAL A 107 4.65 -4.17 -8.36
C VAL A 107 3.23 -3.59 -8.47
N THR A 108 3.13 -2.30 -8.76
CA THR A 108 1.90 -1.70 -9.28
C THR A 108 2.21 -0.60 -10.29
N ASN A 109 1.35 -0.45 -11.29
CA ASN A 109 1.40 0.66 -12.25
C ASN A 109 0.38 1.76 -11.95
N ASN A 110 -0.50 1.58 -10.95
CA ASN A 110 -1.50 2.58 -10.56
C ASN A 110 -0.80 3.71 -9.77
N VAL A 111 -0.28 4.69 -10.50
CA VAL A 111 0.54 5.79 -9.98
C VAL A 111 0.14 7.11 -10.66
N SER A 112 0.20 8.22 -9.92
CA SER A 112 -0.05 9.55 -10.44
C SER A 112 0.81 10.62 -9.75
N GLY A 113 1.02 11.73 -10.44
CA GLY A 113 1.79 12.87 -9.96
C GLY A 113 2.02 13.87 -11.09
N GLU A 114 2.45 15.09 -10.72
CA GLU A 114 2.76 16.16 -11.67
C GLU A 114 4.15 16.74 -11.35
N ILE A 115 4.89 17.14 -12.38
CA ILE A 115 6.25 17.70 -12.30
C ILE A 115 6.24 19.00 -13.11
N ALA A 116 6.29 20.15 -12.44
CA ALA A 116 6.42 21.45 -13.07
C ALA A 116 7.90 21.80 -13.27
N LEU A 117 8.28 22.11 -14.52
CA LEU A 117 9.63 22.45 -14.93
C LEU A 117 9.64 23.79 -15.66
N ASP A 118 10.61 24.66 -15.36
CA ASP A 118 10.92 25.81 -16.20
C ASP A 118 12.10 25.45 -17.13
N PRO A 119 11.93 25.42 -18.46
CA PRO A 119 13.00 25.07 -19.39
C PRO A 119 14.15 26.10 -19.42
N THR A 120 13.97 27.28 -18.81
CA THR A 120 15.01 28.30 -18.64
C THR A 120 15.68 28.25 -17.26
N ASN A 121 15.06 27.59 -16.28
CA ASN A 121 15.63 27.35 -14.96
C ASN A 121 15.15 26.02 -14.34
N LEU A 122 15.81 24.91 -14.72
CA LEU A 122 15.46 23.58 -14.23
C LEU A 122 15.66 23.44 -12.70
N GLU A 123 16.50 24.26 -12.08
CA GLU A 123 16.73 24.23 -10.62
C GLU A 123 15.48 24.67 -9.82
N GLU A 124 14.52 25.36 -10.46
CA GLU A 124 13.22 25.72 -9.88
C GLU A 124 12.12 24.63 -10.06
N ALA A 125 12.50 23.42 -10.51
CA ALA A 125 11.60 22.29 -10.66
C ALA A 125 10.78 22.00 -9.38
N ARG A 126 9.49 21.70 -9.57
CA ARG A 126 8.57 21.36 -8.47
C ARG A 126 7.87 20.05 -8.79
N ILE A 127 7.97 19.09 -7.88
CA ILE A 127 7.26 17.82 -7.99
C ILE A 127 6.08 17.88 -7.01
N GLY A 128 4.87 17.69 -7.52
CA GLY A 128 3.66 17.58 -6.71
C GLY A 128 3.60 16.27 -5.93
N THR A 129 2.57 16.07 -5.10
CA THR A 129 2.41 14.81 -4.37
C THR A 129 2.26 13.64 -5.35
N ILE A 130 3.19 12.68 -5.27
CA ILE A 130 3.10 11.41 -5.99
C ILE A 130 2.17 10.50 -5.18
N ARG A 131 1.17 9.91 -5.83
CA ARG A 131 0.17 9.03 -5.21
C ARG A 131 0.20 7.67 -5.89
N ILE A 132 0.21 6.61 -5.11
CA ILE A 132 0.25 5.21 -5.57
C ILE A 132 -0.91 4.47 -4.91
N ASN A 133 -1.72 3.74 -5.68
CA ASN A 133 -2.83 2.98 -5.09
C ASN A 133 -2.32 1.69 -4.43
N ALA A 134 -2.52 1.57 -3.12
CA ALA A 134 -2.05 0.43 -2.33
C ALA A 134 -2.86 -0.86 -2.56
N ARG A 135 -4.04 -0.80 -3.22
CA ARG A 135 -4.90 -1.97 -3.52
C ARG A 135 -4.45 -2.74 -4.76
N SER A 136 -3.72 -2.08 -5.66
CA SER A 136 -3.29 -2.61 -6.95
C SER A 136 -1.90 -3.24 -6.95
N PHE A 137 -1.23 -3.35 -5.78
CA PHE A 137 0.01 -4.14 -5.68
C PHE A 137 -0.22 -5.62 -5.94
N ARG A 138 0.70 -6.23 -6.70
CA ARG A 138 0.70 -7.65 -7.04
C ARG A 138 2.11 -8.25 -6.96
N THR A 139 2.20 -9.45 -6.42
CA THR A 139 3.35 -10.37 -6.42
C THR A 139 2.94 -11.67 -7.13
N ASP A 140 3.88 -12.59 -7.28
CA ASP A 140 3.71 -13.99 -7.70
C ASP A 140 2.67 -14.84 -6.93
N SER A 141 2.08 -14.34 -5.84
CA SER A 141 1.18 -15.10 -4.97
C SER A 141 -0.09 -14.34 -4.66
N GLU A 142 -1.21 -14.82 -5.19
CA GLU A 142 -2.54 -14.28 -4.92
C GLU A 142 -2.92 -14.30 -3.44
N GLN A 143 -2.40 -15.24 -2.65
CA GLN A 143 -2.57 -15.25 -1.20
C GLN A 143 -1.80 -14.10 -0.53
N ARG A 144 -0.56 -13.84 -0.99
CA ARG A 144 0.25 -12.73 -0.50
C ARG A 144 -0.35 -11.38 -0.91
N ASN A 145 -0.85 -11.25 -2.15
CA ASN A 145 -1.52 -10.03 -2.65
C ASN A 145 -2.65 -9.57 -1.72
N ARG A 146 -3.48 -10.51 -1.28
CA ARG A 146 -4.58 -10.22 -0.34
C ARG A 146 -4.10 -9.96 1.09
N ALA A 147 -3.03 -10.60 1.54
CA ALA A 147 -2.42 -10.33 2.85
C ALA A 147 -1.76 -8.93 2.90
N ILE A 148 -1.03 -8.52 1.85
CA ILE A 148 -0.41 -7.20 1.71
C ILE A 148 -1.47 -6.11 1.82
N VAL A 149 -2.52 -6.19 1.00
CA VAL A 149 -3.61 -5.19 0.99
C VAL A 149 -4.33 -5.11 2.34
N ARG A 150 -4.67 -6.26 2.96
CA ARG A 150 -5.54 -6.29 4.14
C ARG A 150 -4.83 -6.12 5.47
N LEU A 151 -3.68 -6.77 5.64
CA LEU A 151 -3.01 -6.93 6.92
C LEU A 151 -1.84 -5.96 7.08
N ILE A 152 -1.11 -5.70 5.99
CA ILE A 152 0.06 -4.83 5.98
C ILE A 152 -0.35 -3.38 5.68
N PHE A 153 -0.77 -3.08 4.45
CA PHE A 153 -1.18 -1.71 4.05
C PHE A 153 -2.54 -1.29 4.63
N LYS A 154 -3.41 -2.26 4.98
CA LYS A 154 -4.78 -2.04 5.48
C LYS A 154 -5.62 -1.19 4.52
N SER A 155 -5.33 -1.25 3.22
CA SER A 155 -5.83 -0.32 2.21
C SER A 155 -7.27 -0.59 1.78
N GLU A 156 -7.95 -1.61 2.31
CA GLU A 156 -9.42 -1.70 2.20
C GLU A 156 -10.15 -0.62 3.03
N ASP A 157 -9.48 -0.04 4.04
CA ASP A 157 -9.85 1.24 4.61
C ASP A 157 -9.52 2.36 3.60
N ASP A 158 -10.50 3.23 3.31
CA ASP A 158 -10.33 4.34 2.37
C ASP A 158 -9.32 5.39 2.88
N ALA A 159 -9.09 5.48 4.19
CA ALA A 159 -8.04 6.34 4.76
C ALA A 159 -6.61 5.86 4.40
N ASN A 160 -6.46 4.58 4.06
CA ASN A 160 -5.19 3.91 3.75
C ASN A 160 -5.09 3.46 2.28
N GLU A 161 -5.99 3.91 1.41
CA GLU A 161 -6.00 3.49 0.00
C GLU A 161 -4.72 3.91 -0.74
N PHE A 162 -4.15 5.06 -0.41
CA PHE A 162 -3.04 5.65 -1.14
C PHE A 162 -1.76 5.65 -0.29
N ILE A 163 -0.66 5.26 -0.92
CA ILE A 163 0.69 5.64 -0.50
C ILE A 163 0.98 6.99 -1.16
N GLU A 164 1.44 7.96 -0.37
CA GLU A 164 1.58 9.34 -0.82
C GLU A 164 2.99 9.84 -0.47
N PHE A 165 3.73 10.33 -1.46
CA PHE A 165 5.02 10.99 -1.26
C PHE A 165 4.89 12.46 -1.61
N THR A 166 5.19 13.34 -0.66
CA THR A 166 5.16 14.81 -0.85
C THR A 166 6.59 15.34 -0.81
N PRO A 167 7.20 15.65 -1.96
CA PRO A 167 8.54 16.23 -2.02
C PRO A 167 8.64 17.56 -1.26
N THR A 168 9.73 17.74 -0.54
CA THR A 168 10.02 18.97 0.22
C THR A 168 11.30 19.65 -0.24
N LYS A 169 12.26 18.89 -0.79
CA LYS A 169 13.53 19.39 -1.31
C LYS A 169 14.04 18.47 -2.43
N ILE A 170 14.65 19.07 -3.45
CA ILE A 170 15.25 18.36 -4.58
C ILE A 170 16.67 18.92 -4.79
N ASP A 171 17.63 18.03 -5.00
CA ASP A 171 19.03 18.36 -5.25
C ASP A 171 19.55 17.59 -6.49
N GLY A 172 20.60 18.11 -7.12
CA GLY A 172 21.28 17.46 -8.24
C GLY A 172 20.69 17.75 -9.62
N ILE A 173 19.56 18.47 -9.71
CA ILE A 173 19.06 18.96 -11.00
C ILE A 173 20.06 20.00 -11.56
N PRO A 174 20.61 19.81 -12.77
CA PRO A 174 21.47 20.80 -13.40
C PRO A 174 20.64 21.88 -14.10
N SER A 175 21.18 23.08 -14.23
CA SER A 175 20.51 24.22 -14.88
C SER A 175 20.08 24.01 -16.34
N ASN A 176 20.70 23.07 -17.06
CA ASN A 176 20.31 22.66 -18.41
C ASN A 176 20.64 21.16 -18.63
N VAL A 177 19.79 20.46 -19.38
CA VAL A 177 19.91 19.03 -19.73
C VAL A 177 19.66 18.89 -21.23
N ALA A 178 20.58 18.26 -21.96
CA ALA A 178 20.33 17.87 -23.35
C ALA A 178 19.49 16.58 -23.40
N HIS A 179 18.70 16.40 -24.47
CA HIS A 179 17.93 15.17 -24.66
C HIS A 179 18.83 13.92 -24.64
N ASP A 180 18.27 12.82 -24.13
CA ASP A 180 18.94 11.52 -23.95
C ASP A 180 20.19 11.54 -23.04
N VAL A 181 20.44 12.64 -22.32
CA VAL A 181 21.50 12.73 -21.30
C VAL A 181 20.90 12.55 -19.90
N PRO A 182 21.23 11.47 -19.17
CA PRO A 182 20.76 11.27 -17.81
C PRO A 182 21.48 12.19 -16.82
N PHE A 183 20.72 12.80 -15.91
CA PHE A 183 21.21 13.51 -14.73
C PHE A 183 20.77 12.78 -13.46
N VAL A 184 21.60 12.83 -12.42
CA VAL A 184 21.34 12.21 -11.11
C VAL A 184 20.71 13.24 -10.19
N PHE A 185 19.69 12.83 -9.44
CA PHE A 185 19.00 13.68 -8.46
C PHE A 185 18.83 12.96 -7.11
N SER A 186 18.57 13.77 -6.08
CA SER A 186 18.09 13.31 -4.78
C SER A 186 16.83 14.10 -4.43
N ILE A 187 15.78 13.43 -3.94
CA ILE A 187 14.54 14.06 -3.51
C ILE A 187 14.28 13.66 -2.05
N GLU A 188 14.21 14.65 -1.17
CA GLU A 188 13.73 14.50 0.21
C GLU A 188 12.24 14.82 0.25
N GLY A 189 11.45 14.07 1.01
CA GLY A 189 10.02 14.34 1.16
C GLY A 189 9.34 13.50 2.23
N ASP A 190 8.08 13.84 2.51
CA ASP A 190 7.23 13.11 3.45
C ASP A 190 6.57 11.92 2.75
N LEU A 191 6.95 10.70 3.15
CA LEU A 191 6.37 9.45 2.69
C LEU A 191 5.33 8.95 3.69
N LYS A 192 4.09 8.83 3.23
CA LYS A 192 2.92 8.36 3.98
C LYS A 192 2.51 6.96 3.53
N ILE A 193 2.48 6.01 4.47
CA ILE A 193 2.06 4.62 4.25
C ILE A 193 1.16 4.19 5.42
N SER A 194 -0.03 3.65 5.12
CA SER A 194 -1.01 3.17 6.11
C SER A 194 -1.27 4.17 7.26
N GLY A 195 -1.44 5.44 6.91
CA GLY A 195 -1.74 6.54 7.84
C GLY A 195 -0.52 7.12 8.58
N THR A 196 0.62 6.44 8.63
CA THR A 196 1.87 6.96 9.21
C THR A 196 2.66 7.75 8.18
N THR A 197 3.15 8.93 8.55
CA THR A 197 4.03 9.77 7.71
C THR A 197 5.42 9.88 8.33
N LYS A 198 6.47 9.74 7.52
CA LYS A 198 7.89 9.89 7.90
C LYS A 198 8.68 10.51 6.73
N PRO A 199 9.79 11.20 7.01
CA PRO A 199 10.70 11.63 5.96
C PRO A 199 11.36 10.42 5.28
N ALA A 200 11.52 10.49 3.96
CA ALA A 200 12.29 9.55 3.15
C ALA A 200 13.07 10.31 2.06
N THR A 201 14.23 9.77 1.69
CA THR A 201 15.07 10.31 0.62
C THR A 201 15.18 9.29 -0.50
N PHE A 202 14.77 9.69 -1.70
CA PHE A 202 14.89 8.89 -2.92
C PHE A 202 16.06 9.42 -3.76
N VAL A 203 16.94 8.54 -4.21
CA VAL A 203 18.06 8.87 -5.10
C VAL A 203 17.81 8.21 -6.45
N GLY A 204 18.00 8.95 -7.54
CA GLY A 204 17.59 8.50 -8.85
C GLY A 204 18.30 9.18 -10.01
N SER A 205 17.89 8.83 -11.22
CA SER A 205 18.28 9.53 -12.45
C SER A 205 17.08 9.77 -13.35
N ALA A 206 17.11 10.86 -14.10
CA ALA A 206 16.11 11.21 -15.10
C ALA A 206 16.78 11.75 -16.37
N MET A 207 16.04 11.72 -17.48
CA MET A 207 16.43 12.28 -18.76
C MET A 207 15.19 12.76 -19.53
N PHE A 208 15.36 13.80 -20.34
CA PHE A 208 14.36 14.17 -21.34
C PHE A 208 14.54 13.26 -22.56
N ALA A 209 13.53 12.43 -22.85
CA ALA A 209 13.48 11.62 -24.07
C ALA A 209 12.93 12.45 -25.26
N SER A 210 12.23 13.54 -24.99
CA SER A 210 11.91 14.63 -25.91
C SER A 210 11.49 15.89 -25.12
N ASP A 211 11.24 17.00 -25.82
CA ASP A 211 10.77 18.27 -25.20
C ASP A 211 9.50 18.10 -24.35
N ASP A 212 8.66 17.11 -24.68
CA ASP A 212 7.38 16.84 -24.05
C ASP A 212 7.36 15.51 -23.26
N ARG A 213 8.51 14.83 -23.11
CA ARG A 213 8.60 13.52 -22.42
C ARG A 213 9.83 13.40 -21.51
N LEU A 214 9.58 13.30 -20.21
CA LEU A 214 10.58 13.02 -19.17
C LEU A 214 10.48 11.54 -18.76
N ALA A 215 11.62 10.87 -18.57
CA ALA A 215 11.66 9.52 -18.02
C ALA A 215 12.74 9.41 -16.93
N GLY A 216 12.53 8.55 -15.93
CA GLY A 216 13.51 8.35 -14.87
C GLY A 216 13.18 7.21 -13.92
N ALA A 217 14.10 6.95 -13.01
CA ALA A 217 13.95 5.98 -11.93
C ALA A 217 14.55 6.53 -10.63
N ALA A 218 13.93 6.24 -9.49
CA ALA A 218 14.43 6.62 -8.17
C ALA A 218 14.21 5.49 -7.16
N GLU A 219 15.15 5.35 -6.22
CA GLU A 219 15.16 4.26 -5.24
C GLU A 219 15.44 4.76 -3.82
N THR A 220 14.96 4.00 -2.84
CA THR A 220 15.31 4.17 -1.42
C THR A 220 15.24 2.83 -0.69
N VAL A 221 15.77 2.76 0.53
CA VAL A 221 15.62 1.62 1.44
C VAL A 221 15.02 2.13 2.74
N ILE A 222 13.91 1.52 3.17
CA ILE A 222 13.22 1.86 4.42
C ILE A 222 13.08 0.62 5.29
N ARG A 223 12.82 0.82 6.59
CA ARG A 223 12.36 -0.24 7.50
C ARG A 223 10.85 -0.14 7.62
N TYR A 224 10.11 -1.20 7.27
CA TYR A 224 8.64 -1.14 7.26
C TYR A 224 8.06 -0.85 8.67
N GLY A 225 8.77 -1.26 9.71
CA GLY A 225 8.39 -1.04 11.11
C GLY A 225 8.30 0.45 11.51
N ASP A 226 9.08 1.33 10.86
CA ASP A 226 9.06 2.77 11.15
C ASP A 226 7.74 3.44 10.76
N TRP A 227 6.99 2.84 9.83
CA TRP A 227 5.63 3.23 9.44
C TRP A 227 4.53 2.53 10.25
N GLY A 228 4.89 1.74 11.28
CA GLY A 228 3.94 0.95 12.05
C GLY A 228 3.33 -0.23 11.27
N LEU A 229 3.99 -0.65 10.18
CA LEU A 229 3.63 -1.86 9.46
C LEU A 229 4.20 -3.07 10.19
N SER A 230 3.47 -4.18 10.17
CA SER A 230 3.93 -5.46 10.70
C SER A 230 3.60 -6.57 9.71
N VAL A 231 4.57 -7.44 9.46
CA VAL A 231 4.36 -8.67 8.70
C VAL A 231 3.76 -9.71 9.66
N PRO A 232 2.55 -10.24 9.42
CA PRO A 232 1.97 -11.25 10.30
C PRO A 232 2.67 -12.61 10.12
N ASP A 233 2.90 -13.32 11.21
CA ASP A 233 3.32 -14.72 11.19
C ASP A 233 2.19 -15.58 10.59
N LEU A 234 2.45 -16.17 9.42
CA LEU A 234 1.49 -16.95 8.63
C LEU A 234 2.22 -18.17 8.04
N PRO A 235 1.58 -19.34 7.86
CA PRO A 235 2.26 -20.57 7.37
C PRO A 235 2.88 -20.52 5.96
N PHE A 236 2.79 -19.37 5.29
CA PHE A 236 3.32 -19.09 3.95
C PHE A 236 4.23 -17.83 3.91
N LEU A 237 4.55 -17.25 5.07
CA LEU A 237 5.52 -16.17 5.28
C LEU A 237 6.47 -16.63 6.39
N ALA A 238 7.78 -16.57 6.17
CA ALA A 238 8.76 -16.95 7.18
C ALA A 238 10.01 -16.08 7.04
N ASP A 239 10.53 -15.63 8.18
CA ASP A 239 11.75 -14.81 8.35
C ASP A 239 11.91 -13.76 7.24
N VAL A 240 11.09 -12.71 7.33
CA VAL A 240 11.02 -11.60 6.37
C VAL A 240 11.94 -10.46 6.82
N ASP A 241 12.85 -10.02 5.95
CA ASP A 241 13.76 -8.89 6.21
C ASP A 241 12.98 -7.62 6.55
N GLU A 242 13.39 -6.90 7.61
CA GLU A 242 12.77 -5.63 8.03
C GLU A 242 12.99 -4.49 7.00
N GLU A 243 14.07 -4.60 6.23
CA GLU A 243 14.47 -3.62 5.21
C GLU A 243 13.81 -3.92 3.86
N VAL A 244 13.19 -2.89 3.30
CA VAL A 244 12.47 -2.95 2.03
C VAL A 244 13.06 -1.92 1.09
N LYS A 245 13.55 -2.38 -0.05
CA LYS A 245 13.90 -1.51 -1.16
C LYS A 245 12.63 -1.04 -1.85
N LEU A 246 12.46 0.27 -1.97
CA LEU A 246 11.41 0.87 -2.79
C LEU A 246 12.06 1.41 -4.06
N SER A 247 11.48 1.11 -5.22
CA SER A 247 11.90 1.61 -6.53
C SER A 247 10.69 2.22 -7.24
N PHE A 248 10.87 3.36 -7.87
CA PHE A 248 9.86 4.05 -8.66
C PHE A 248 10.43 4.38 -10.03
N GLU A 249 9.87 3.77 -11.07
CA GLU A 249 10.17 4.06 -12.47
C GLU A 249 9.03 4.90 -13.03
N PHE A 250 9.34 5.99 -13.73
CA PHE A 250 8.32 6.90 -14.23
C PHE A 250 8.60 7.39 -15.65
N VAL A 251 7.50 7.59 -16.36
CA VAL A 251 7.41 8.39 -17.57
C VAL A 251 6.40 9.49 -17.30
N ALA A 252 6.76 10.74 -17.59
CA ALA A 252 5.86 11.87 -17.50
C ALA A 252 5.82 12.63 -18.83
N VAL A 253 4.62 13.09 -19.23
CA VAL A 253 4.40 13.83 -20.48
C VAL A 253 3.66 15.14 -20.21
N LYS A 254 3.94 16.14 -21.04
CA LYS A 254 3.38 17.50 -20.94
C LYS A 254 1.93 17.60 -21.41
#